data_AF-A0AA42W8G5-F1
#
_entry.id   AF-A0AA42W8G5-F1
#
_cell.length_a   1.000
_cell.length_b   1.000
_cell.length_c   1.000
_cell.angle_alpha   90.00
_cell.angle_beta   90.00
_cell.angle_gamma   90.00
#
_symmetry.space_group_name_H-M   'P 1'
#
loop_
_entity.id
_entity.type
_entity.pdbx_description
1 polymer ?
#
loop_
_entity_poly.entity_id
_entity_poly.type
_entity_poly.pdbx_seq_one_letter_code
_entity_poly.pdbx_strand_id
1 'polypeptide(L)'
;MRASSRSTVASRWLARFCLMVTAALPALACADLAVTGTRFVYPEGEKEIVVSLRNTGNDPILVQTWLDHGGAEPDLSRLKVPFVLLPPLFRMDPGQRKTLQLRYTGEPLPRDRETVFWINLRHAPTKQDSGSKLQVVLSYVMKVLYRPNSLAGKAKDAPAQVRWRYHKGAERGAPYIQAENPTPYAVSLATLSLRSGAKPIGWTGLTILPKTTERFALPAGSAPLVSGATLQFEAVDDLGLVIPGVATLQDALP
;
A
#
# COMPACT_ATOMS: atom_id res chain seq x y z
N MET A 1 51.27 -46.58 -19.87
CA MET A 1 51.42 -45.95 -18.54
C MET A 1 50.37 -44.85 -18.39
N ARG A 2 49.62 -44.88 -17.28
CA ARG A 2 48.55 -43.94 -16.87
C ARG A 2 49.13 -42.63 -16.31
N ALA A 3 48.23 -41.63 -16.18
CA ALA A 3 48.32 -40.34 -15.46
C ALA A 3 48.52 -39.14 -16.40
N SER A 4 47.76 -38.03 -16.34
CA SER A 4 46.92 -37.50 -15.27
C SER A 4 45.85 -36.52 -15.85
N SER A 5 44.57 -36.75 -15.54
CA SER A 5 43.44 -35.88 -15.93
C SER A 5 42.72 -35.30 -14.69
N ARG A 6 43.45 -35.06 -13.59
CA ARG A 6 42.84 -34.76 -12.27
C ARG A 6 42.65 -33.27 -11.97
N SER A 7 43.18 -32.33 -12.77
CA SER A 7 43.13 -30.89 -12.45
C SER A 7 41.86 -30.15 -12.90
N THR A 8 41.12 -30.66 -13.89
CA THR A 8 39.95 -29.97 -14.47
C THR A 8 38.65 -30.17 -13.69
N VAL A 9 38.54 -31.22 -12.89
CA VAL A 9 37.31 -31.51 -12.13
C VAL A 9 37.19 -30.58 -10.92
N ALA A 10 38.27 -30.40 -10.13
CA ALA A 10 38.27 -29.53 -8.95
C ALA A 10 37.96 -28.05 -9.29
N SER A 11 38.48 -27.55 -10.41
CA SER A 11 38.19 -26.21 -10.94
C SER A 11 36.70 -26.01 -11.26
N ARG A 12 36.03 -27.04 -11.80
CA ARG A 12 34.60 -27.01 -12.15
C ARG A 12 33.68 -27.09 -10.92
N TRP A 13 34.11 -27.72 -9.84
CA TRP A 13 33.37 -27.73 -8.56
C TRP A 13 33.50 -26.42 -7.81
N LEU A 14 34.69 -25.78 -7.79
CA LEU A 14 34.86 -24.44 -7.22
C LEU A 14 34.06 -23.37 -7.98
N ALA A 15 34.07 -23.41 -9.32
CA ALA A 15 33.33 -22.45 -10.14
C ALA A 15 31.80 -22.56 -9.93
N ARG A 16 31.28 -23.79 -9.74
CA ARG A 16 29.86 -24.03 -9.43
C ARG A 16 29.46 -23.61 -8.01
N PHE A 17 30.37 -23.73 -7.04
CA PHE A 17 30.15 -23.25 -5.69
C PHE A 17 30.11 -21.71 -5.64
N CYS A 18 31.04 -21.02 -6.32
CA CYS A 18 31.02 -19.55 -6.42
C CYS A 18 29.77 -19.00 -7.11
N LEU A 19 29.22 -19.71 -8.12
CA LEU A 19 28.01 -19.27 -8.83
C LEU A 19 26.72 -19.48 -8.01
N MET A 20 26.68 -20.44 -7.10
CA MET A 20 25.55 -20.61 -6.17
C MET A 20 25.57 -19.61 -5.01
N VAL A 21 26.75 -19.16 -4.56
CA VAL A 21 26.87 -18.17 -3.48
C VAL A 21 26.46 -16.75 -3.93
N THR A 22 26.67 -16.39 -5.19
CA THR A 22 26.23 -15.08 -5.73
C THR A 22 24.72 -15.00 -5.98
N ALA A 23 24.03 -16.13 -6.18
CA ALA A 23 22.57 -16.15 -6.39
C ALA A 23 21.75 -16.10 -5.09
N ALA A 24 22.40 -16.22 -3.92
CA ALA A 24 21.74 -16.31 -2.61
C ALA A 24 21.84 -15.04 -1.76
N LEU A 25 22.46 -13.96 -2.26
CA LEU A 25 22.41 -12.67 -1.59
C LEU A 25 21.11 -11.97 -2.01
N PRO A 26 20.08 -11.89 -1.15
CA PRO A 26 19.00 -10.96 -1.41
C PRO A 26 19.62 -9.58 -1.56
N ALA A 27 19.26 -8.85 -2.61
CA ALA A 27 19.61 -7.44 -2.70
C ALA A 27 19.06 -6.79 -1.43
N LEU A 28 19.94 -6.46 -0.48
CA LEU A 28 19.62 -5.65 0.68
C LEU A 28 19.27 -4.27 0.12
N ALA A 29 17.99 -4.08 -0.20
CA ALA A 29 17.44 -2.75 -0.36
C ALA A 29 17.51 -2.09 1.02
N CYS A 30 18.61 -1.39 1.28
CA CYS A 30 18.74 -0.56 2.46
C CYS A 30 17.78 0.62 2.29
N ALA A 31 16.63 0.56 2.94
CA ALA A 31 15.82 1.74 3.17
C ALA A 31 16.51 2.58 4.25
N ASP A 32 16.70 3.87 3.99
CA ASP A 32 17.27 4.77 4.99
C ASP A 32 16.24 5.13 6.08
N LEU A 33 14.94 5.01 5.80
CA LEU A 33 13.87 5.28 6.74
C LEU A 33 12.96 4.06 6.95
N ALA A 34 12.82 3.66 8.21
CA ALA A 34 11.85 2.65 8.64
C ALA A 34 10.71 3.31 9.44
N VAL A 35 9.48 2.92 9.12
CA VAL A 35 8.26 3.35 9.84
C VAL A 35 7.66 2.15 10.55
N THR A 36 7.24 2.33 11.80
CA THR A 36 6.52 1.29 12.54
C THR A 36 5.03 1.35 12.18
N GLY A 37 4.55 0.30 11.52
CA GLY A 37 3.19 0.21 11.00
C GLY A 37 3.11 0.60 9.52
N THR A 38 2.10 0.05 8.83
CA THR A 38 1.82 0.33 7.41
C THR A 38 0.55 1.16 7.22
N ARG A 39 -0.23 1.32 8.30
CA ARG A 39 -1.45 2.13 8.39
C ARG A 39 -1.75 2.42 9.86
N PHE A 40 -2.61 3.40 10.11
CA PHE A 40 -2.96 3.83 11.45
C PHE A 40 -4.46 4.00 11.60
N VAL A 41 -5.04 3.39 12.63
CA VAL A 41 -6.42 3.67 13.04
C VAL A 41 -6.37 4.81 14.05
N TYR A 42 -7.20 5.84 13.83
CA TYR A 42 -7.43 6.93 14.77
C TYR A 42 -8.84 6.77 15.34
N PRO A 43 -9.00 6.17 16.54
CA PRO A 43 -10.31 6.05 17.17
C PRO A 43 -10.87 7.42 17.55
N GLU A 44 -12.18 7.59 17.42
CA GLU A 44 -12.87 8.80 17.87
C GLU A 44 -12.67 9.01 19.38
N GLY A 45 -12.35 10.25 19.78
CA GLY A 45 -12.12 10.60 21.17
C GLY A 45 -10.66 10.44 21.63
N GLU A 46 -9.81 9.78 20.84
CA GLU A 46 -8.37 9.81 21.11
C GLU A 46 -7.81 11.21 20.89
N LYS A 47 -6.90 11.65 21.77
CA LYS A 47 -6.27 12.97 21.68
C LYS A 47 -5.20 13.00 20.59
N GLU A 48 -4.43 11.92 20.51
CA GLU A 48 -3.35 11.77 19.54
C GLU A 48 -3.03 10.30 19.32
N ILE A 49 -2.46 10.01 18.15
CA ILE A 49 -1.76 8.76 17.90
C ILE A 49 -0.32 9.04 17.53
N VAL A 50 0.55 8.06 17.79
CA VAL A 50 1.99 8.18 17.56
C VAL A 50 2.45 7.33 16.39
N VAL A 51 3.30 7.89 15.54
CA VAL A 51 3.96 7.18 14.45
C VAL A 51 5.45 7.15 14.71
N SER A 52 6.03 5.95 14.84
CA SER A 52 7.45 5.80 15.16
C SER A 52 8.29 5.62 13.91
N LEU A 53 9.37 6.39 13.82
CA LEU A 53 10.32 6.44 12.71
C LEU A 53 11.71 6.06 13.20
N ARG A 54 12.50 5.43 12.34
CA ARG A 54 13.92 5.16 12.57
C ARG A 54 14.72 5.38 11.30
N ASN A 55 15.83 6.11 11.41
CA ASN A 55 16.83 6.13 10.35
C ASN A 55 17.63 4.83 10.44
N THR A 56 17.47 3.95 9.46
CA THR A 56 18.19 2.68 9.32
C THR A 56 19.38 2.77 8.37
N GLY A 57 19.56 3.93 7.72
CA GLY A 57 20.69 4.23 6.87
C GLY A 57 21.94 4.65 7.65
N ASN A 58 23.04 4.80 6.91
CA ASN A 58 24.34 5.21 7.45
C ASN A 58 24.58 6.72 7.37
N ASP A 59 23.71 7.45 6.67
CA ASP A 59 23.79 8.89 6.52
C ASP A 59 22.61 9.61 7.16
N PRO A 60 22.77 10.87 7.56
CA PRO A 60 21.68 11.68 8.06
C PRO A 60 20.70 12.06 6.95
N ILE A 61 19.41 11.99 7.26
CA ILE A 61 18.31 12.29 6.35
C ILE A 61 17.50 13.48 6.85
N LEU A 62 16.90 14.23 5.93
CA LEU A 62 15.87 15.22 6.23
C LEU A 62 14.51 14.60 5.89
N VAL A 63 13.56 14.65 6.83
CA VAL A 63 12.22 14.07 6.69
C VAL A 63 11.19 15.18 6.75
N GLN A 64 10.37 15.28 5.70
CA GLN A 64 9.20 16.16 5.62
C GLN A 64 7.93 15.31 5.79
N THR A 65 6.96 15.82 6.55
CA THR A 65 5.71 15.11 6.86
C THR A 65 4.50 16.00 6.65
N TRP A 66 3.44 15.42 6.08
CA TRP A 66 2.14 16.09 5.94
C TRP A 66 1.01 15.06 5.86
N LEU A 67 -0.23 15.53 5.99
CA LEU A 67 -1.43 14.71 5.86
C LEU A 67 -2.31 15.26 4.74
N ASP A 68 -2.93 14.38 3.95
CA ASP A 68 -3.86 14.75 2.88
C ASP A 68 -5.06 13.79 2.75
N HIS A 69 -5.94 14.04 1.76
CA HIS A 69 -7.11 13.23 1.42
C HIS A 69 -6.81 12.13 0.37
N GLY A 70 -5.54 11.90 0.05
CA GLY A 70 -5.11 11.06 -1.07
C GLY A 70 -5.17 11.76 -2.43
N GLY A 71 -4.46 11.22 -3.43
CA GLY A 71 -4.40 11.76 -4.80
C GLY A 71 -2.98 12.14 -5.25
N ALA A 72 -2.87 12.70 -6.45
CA ALA A 72 -1.59 13.24 -6.95
C ALA A 72 -1.19 14.49 -6.14
N GLU A 73 0.11 14.65 -5.89
CA GLU A 73 0.73 15.63 -4.97
C GLU A 73 -0.11 16.90 -4.74
N PRO A 74 -0.78 17.01 -3.58
CA PRO A 74 -1.56 18.19 -3.29
C PRO A 74 -0.64 19.40 -3.07
N ASP A 75 -1.12 20.58 -3.47
CA ASP A 75 -0.51 21.84 -3.06
C ASP A 75 -0.54 21.92 -1.52
N LEU A 76 0.63 21.77 -0.90
CA LEU A 76 0.79 21.73 0.56
C LEU A 76 0.24 23.00 1.23
N SER A 77 0.21 24.14 0.52
CA SER A 77 -0.31 25.40 1.04
C SER A 77 -1.85 25.44 1.13
N ARG A 78 -2.53 24.49 0.50
CA ARG A 78 -3.99 24.40 0.42
C ARG A 78 -4.55 23.15 1.08
N LEU A 79 -3.71 22.36 1.75
CA LEU A 79 -4.14 21.18 2.48
C LEU A 79 -5.10 21.56 3.61
N LYS A 80 -6.35 21.15 3.47
CA LYS A 80 -7.38 21.27 4.50
C LYS A 80 -7.79 19.87 4.94
N VAL A 81 -7.07 19.35 5.92
CA VAL A 81 -7.42 18.11 6.62
C VAL A 81 -7.64 18.43 8.10
N PRO A 82 -8.58 17.76 8.78
CA PRO A 82 -8.90 18.03 10.18
C PRO A 82 -7.88 17.39 11.13
N PHE A 83 -6.60 17.52 10.80
CA PHE A 83 -5.50 16.91 11.54
C PHE A 83 -4.25 17.76 11.46
N VAL A 84 -3.45 17.66 12.51
CA VAL A 84 -2.11 18.22 12.61
C VAL A 84 -1.12 17.09 12.83
N LEU A 85 -0.10 17.02 11.97
CA LEU A 85 1.01 16.06 12.06
C LEU A 85 2.29 16.81 12.42
N LEU A 86 2.90 16.45 13.56
CA LEU A 86 4.08 17.15 14.08
C LEU A 86 5.23 16.18 14.40
N PRO A 87 6.50 16.58 14.19
CA PRO A 87 6.93 17.80 13.48
C PRO A 87 6.87 17.66 11.94
N PRO A 88 6.62 18.76 11.20
CA PRO A 88 6.44 18.73 9.75
C PRO A 88 7.76 18.63 8.97
N LEU A 89 8.89 19.01 9.57
CA LEU A 89 10.23 18.90 8.97
C LEU A 89 11.28 18.71 10.07
N PHE A 90 12.15 17.73 9.91
CA PHE A 90 13.21 17.48 10.88
C PHE A 90 14.32 16.62 10.27
N ARG A 91 15.52 16.73 10.85
CA ARG A 91 16.67 15.89 10.53
C ARG A 91 16.67 14.62 11.40
N MET A 92 17.06 13.49 10.82
CA MET A 92 17.36 12.25 11.53
C MET A 92 18.79 11.79 11.27
N ASP A 93 19.63 11.73 12.31
CA ASP A 93 20.97 11.15 12.21
C ASP A 93 20.92 9.61 12.15
N PRO A 94 21.98 8.93 11.69
CA PRO A 94 22.02 7.47 11.56
C PRO A 94 21.61 6.75 12.86
N GLY A 95 20.72 5.76 12.74
CA GLY A 95 20.21 5.01 13.89
C GLY A 95 19.19 5.74 14.77
N GLN A 96 18.98 7.04 14.57
CA GLN A 96 18.09 7.85 15.40
C GLN A 96 16.64 7.39 15.25
N ARG A 97 15.92 7.38 16.38
CA ARG A 97 14.47 7.19 16.42
C ARG A 97 13.78 8.53 16.67
N LYS A 98 12.65 8.76 16.00
CA LYS A 98 11.77 9.90 16.24
C LYS A 98 10.31 9.46 16.19
N THR A 99 9.44 10.25 16.80
CA THR A 99 8.00 9.99 16.83
C THR A 99 7.28 11.19 16.25
N LEU A 100 6.31 10.92 15.38
CA LEU A 100 5.33 11.91 14.93
C LEU A 100 4.10 11.82 15.79
N GLN A 101 3.50 12.97 16.10
CA GLN A 101 2.21 13.08 16.76
C GLN A 101 1.17 13.49 15.74
N LEU A 102 0.15 12.66 15.57
CA LEU A 102 -1.02 12.99 14.77
C LEU A 102 -2.16 13.36 15.71
N ARG A 103 -2.72 14.56 15.54
CA ARG A 103 -3.78 15.12 16.39
C ARG A 103 -4.96 15.56 15.54
N TYR A 104 -6.17 15.16 15.93
CA TYR A 104 -7.41 15.62 15.32
C TYR A 104 -7.72 17.06 15.78
N THR A 105 -8.10 17.93 14.84
CA THR A 105 -8.36 19.36 15.14
C THR A 105 -9.81 19.67 15.49
N GLY A 106 -10.71 18.68 15.41
CA GLY A 106 -12.07 18.78 15.94
C GLY A 106 -13.15 19.14 14.93
N GLU A 107 -12.81 19.42 13.68
CA GLU A 107 -13.78 19.71 12.62
C GLU A 107 -14.66 18.50 12.34
N PRO A 108 -15.98 18.67 12.15
CA PRO A 108 -16.91 17.55 12.08
C PRO A 108 -16.57 16.54 10.97
N LEU A 109 -16.49 15.27 11.36
CA LEU A 109 -16.35 14.13 10.46
C LEU A 109 -17.62 13.25 10.48
N PRO A 110 -17.88 12.48 9.40
CA PRO A 110 -18.96 11.50 9.40
C PRO A 110 -18.88 10.55 10.59
N ARG A 111 -19.99 10.40 11.31
CA ARG A 111 -20.11 9.48 12.46
C ARG A 111 -20.62 8.09 12.09
N ASP A 112 -21.13 7.95 10.87
CA ASP A 112 -21.77 6.74 10.37
C ASP A 112 -20.83 5.82 9.58
N ARG A 113 -19.57 6.23 9.38
CA ARG A 113 -18.53 5.53 8.61
C ARG A 113 -17.13 6.03 8.93
N GLU A 114 -16.11 5.27 8.53
CA GLU A 114 -14.72 5.72 8.56
C GLU A 114 -14.46 6.85 7.57
N THR A 115 -13.50 7.72 7.89
CA THR A 115 -12.93 8.68 6.95
C THR A 115 -11.45 8.36 6.75
N VAL A 116 -11.00 8.33 5.49
CA VAL A 116 -9.63 7.93 5.13
C VAL A 116 -8.81 9.17 4.81
N PHE A 117 -7.62 9.25 5.40
CA PHE A 117 -6.58 10.23 5.12
C PHE A 117 -5.26 9.50 4.86
N TRP A 118 -4.24 10.24 4.43
CA TRP A 118 -2.92 9.67 4.18
C TRP A 118 -1.82 10.51 4.82
N ILE A 119 -0.96 9.86 5.61
CA ILE A 119 0.33 10.39 6.04
C ILE A 119 1.30 10.22 4.89
N ASN A 120 1.95 11.32 4.54
CA ASN A 120 3.03 11.35 3.59
C ASN A 120 4.34 11.66 4.33
N LEU A 121 5.36 10.85 4.07
CA LEU A 121 6.72 11.06 4.56
C LEU A 121 7.66 11.10 3.37
N ARG A 122 8.28 12.24 3.13
CA ARG A 122 9.32 12.37 2.10
C ARG A 122 10.67 12.50 2.80
N HIS A 123 11.65 11.69 2.41
CA HIS A 123 13.01 11.86 2.91
C HIS A 123 14.04 12.02 1.80
N ALA A 124 15.03 12.86 2.09
CA ALA A 124 16.16 13.13 1.22
C ALA A 124 17.48 13.05 2.02
N PRO A 125 18.56 12.54 1.43
CA PRO A 125 19.90 12.61 2.03
C PRO A 125 20.31 14.06 2.30
N THR A 126 21.01 14.31 3.41
CA THR A 126 21.48 15.68 3.74
C THR A 126 22.81 16.06 3.11
N LYS A 127 23.58 15.08 2.62
CA LYS A 127 24.85 15.33 1.93
C LYS A 127 24.61 15.47 0.43
N GLN A 128 25.09 16.57 -0.14
CA GLN A 128 25.30 16.68 -1.57
C GLN A 128 26.75 16.30 -1.85
N ASP A 129 26.98 15.10 -2.39
CA ASP A 129 28.29 14.73 -2.92
C ASP A 129 28.57 15.57 -4.18
N SER A 130 29.72 16.22 -4.24
CA SER A 130 30.16 16.97 -5.42
C SER A 130 30.58 15.99 -6.53
N GLY A 131 29.65 15.63 -7.41
CA GLY A 131 29.87 14.80 -8.60
C GLY A 131 28.56 14.44 -9.30
N SER A 132 28.63 13.85 -10.51
CA SER A 132 27.44 13.27 -11.17
C SER A 132 27.01 12.00 -10.46
N LYS A 133 26.20 12.13 -9.41
CA LYS A 133 25.53 11.01 -8.75
C LYS A 133 24.01 11.17 -8.85
N LEU A 134 23.33 10.04 -9.05
CA LEU A 134 21.88 9.96 -8.92
C LEU A 134 21.50 10.09 -7.44
N GLN A 135 20.71 11.11 -7.10
CA GLN A 135 20.08 11.23 -5.79
C GLN A 135 18.66 10.67 -5.85
N VAL A 136 18.36 9.73 -4.96
CA VAL A 136 17.02 9.13 -4.84
C VAL A 136 16.32 9.76 -3.64
N VAL A 137 15.14 10.34 -3.88
CA VAL A 137 14.23 10.82 -2.84
C VAL A 137 13.12 9.80 -2.70
N LEU A 138 12.92 9.27 -1.50
CA LEU A 138 11.92 8.25 -1.23
C LEU A 138 10.73 8.86 -0.49
N SER A 139 9.53 8.47 -0.90
CA SER A 139 8.27 8.90 -0.28
C SER A 139 7.48 7.69 0.21
N TYR A 140 6.98 7.77 1.43
CA TYR A 140 6.06 6.79 2.04
C TYR A 140 4.69 7.41 2.16
N VAL A 141 3.67 6.64 1.80
CA VAL A 141 2.27 7.04 1.85
C VAL A 141 1.50 5.98 2.63
N MET A 142 0.95 6.35 3.79
CA MET A 142 0.31 5.42 4.72
C MET A 142 -1.08 5.91 5.08
N LYS A 143 -2.06 4.99 5.14
CA LYS A 143 -3.44 5.33 5.45
C LYS A 143 -3.61 5.68 6.92
N VAL A 144 -4.43 6.68 7.19
CA VAL A 144 -5.03 6.98 8.48
C VAL A 144 -6.53 6.77 8.36
N LEU A 145 -7.08 5.92 9.21
CA LEU A 145 -8.51 5.63 9.27
C LEU A 145 -9.09 6.31 10.51
N TYR A 146 -9.77 7.44 10.34
CA TYR A 146 -10.57 7.99 11.42
C TYR A 146 -11.80 7.11 11.62
N ARG A 147 -11.94 6.53 12.82
CA ARG A 147 -12.95 5.52 13.13
C ARG A 147 -13.87 6.00 14.26
N PRO A 148 -15.13 6.36 13.95
CA PRO A 148 -16.16 6.58 14.95
C PRO A 148 -16.35 5.36 15.86
N ASN A 149 -16.64 5.59 17.15
CA ASN A 149 -16.80 4.49 18.11
C ASN A 149 -18.13 3.74 17.93
N SER A 150 -19.11 4.36 17.28
CA SER A 150 -20.48 3.83 17.10
C SER A 150 -20.65 2.94 15.86
N LEU A 151 -19.57 2.59 15.16
CA LEU A 151 -19.69 1.76 13.95
C LEU A 151 -20.09 0.32 14.27
N ALA A 152 -21.11 -0.18 13.56
CA ALA A 152 -21.54 -1.56 13.67
C ALA A 152 -20.63 -2.50 12.86
N GLY A 153 -20.46 -3.73 13.35
CA GLY A 153 -19.63 -4.77 12.69
C GLY A 153 -18.16 -4.70 13.11
N LYS A 154 -17.28 -5.28 12.30
CA LYS A 154 -15.82 -5.26 12.51
C LYS A 154 -15.11 -4.98 11.18
N ALA A 155 -14.08 -4.14 11.22
CA ALA A 155 -13.28 -3.77 10.04
C ALA A 155 -12.75 -4.99 9.28
N LYS A 156 -12.26 -6.01 10.00
CA LYS A 156 -11.73 -7.25 9.40
C LYS A 156 -12.74 -8.05 8.58
N ASP A 157 -14.04 -7.89 8.85
CA ASP A 157 -15.11 -8.63 8.18
C ASP A 157 -15.61 -7.87 6.93
N ALA A 158 -15.23 -6.60 6.77
CA ALA A 158 -15.69 -5.75 5.67
C ALA A 158 -15.24 -6.21 4.28
N PRO A 159 -14.00 -6.71 4.05
CA PRO A 159 -13.57 -7.15 2.72
C PRO A 159 -14.47 -8.24 2.11
N ALA A 160 -14.95 -9.18 2.94
CA ALA A 160 -15.83 -10.26 2.49
C ALA A 160 -17.26 -9.78 2.16
N GLN A 161 -17.64 -8.59 2.61
CA GLN A 161 -18.97 -8.00 2.38
C GLN A 161 -19.02 -7.10 1.15
N VAL A 162 -17.87 -6.81 0.52
CA VAL A 162 -17.83 -6.06 -0.74
C VAL A 162 -18.55 -6.87 -1.83
N ARG A 163 -19.52 -6.23 -2.46
CA ARG A 163 -20.30 -6.85 -3.54
C ARG A 163 -19.67 -6.48 -4.87
N TRP A 164 -19.38 -7.50 -5.66
CA TRP A 164 -18.71 -7.35 -6.95
C TRP A 164 -19.67 -7.64 -8.09
N ARG A 165 -19.79 -6.70 -9.02
CA ARG A 165 -20.66 -6.83 -10.19
C ARG A 165 -19.89 -6.63 -11.48
N TYR A 166 -20.21 -7.43 -12.48
CA TYR A 166 -19.69 -7.23 -13.83
C TYR A 166 -20.66 -6.41 -14.67
N HIS A 167 -20.13 -5.39 -15.35
CA HIS A 167 -20.86 -4.60 -16.32
C HIS A 167 -20.19 -4.74 -17.68
N LYS A 168 -20.95 -5.19 -18.68
CA LYS A 168 -20.50 -5.31 -20.07
C LYS A 168 -20.21 -3.95 -20.74
N GLY A 169 -20.60 -2.84 -20.08
CA GLY A 169 -20.68 -1.51 -20.68
C GLY A 169 -21.99 -1.34 -21.47
N ALA A 170 -22.43 -0.09 -21.68
CA ALA A 170 -23.47 0.19 -22.68
C ALA A 170 -22.92 -0.13 -24.09
N GLU A 171 -23.74 -0.07 -25.16
CA GLU A 171 -23.32 -0.42 -26.54
C GLU A 171 -22.00 0.22 -27.04
N ARG A 172 -21.53 1.31 -26.39
CA ARG A 172 -20.23 1.97 -26.66
C ARG A 172 -19.31 2.11 -25.43
N GLY A 173 -19.69 1.56 -24.28
CA GLY A 173 -18.90 1.66 -23.04
C GLY A 173 -17.93 0.48 -22.90
N ALA A 174 -16.71 0.75 -22.42
CA ALA A 174 -15.79 -0.33 -22.06
C ALA A 174 -16.36 -1.16 -20.88
N PRO A 175 -16.15 -2.47 -20.86
CA PRO A 175 -16.59 -3.31 -19.76
C PRO A 175 -15.78 -2.99 -18.48
N TYR A 176 -16.43 -3.13 -17.32
CA TYR A 176 -15.83 -2.84 -16.03
C TYR A 176 -16.37 -3.78 -14.94
N ILE A 177 -15.60 -3.94 -13.86
CA ILE A 177 -16.10 -4.50 -12.62
C ILE A 177 -16.42 -3.36 -11.65
N GLN A 178 -17.47 -3.54 -10.86
CA GLN A 178 -17.93 -2.58 -9.88
C GLN A 178 -17.82 -3.19 -8.49
N ALA A 179 -17.25 -2.45 -7.54
CA ALA A 179 -17.21 -2.81 -6.13
C ALA A 179 -18.16 -1.89 -5.36
N GLU A 180 -19.18 -2.47 -4.74
CA GLU A 180 -20.04 -1.80 -3.76
C GLU A 180 -19.57 -2.20 -2.36
N ASN A 181 -19.14 -1.23 -1.57
CA ASN A 181 -18.81 -1.44 -0.16
C ASN A 181 -19.98 -0.95 0.70
N PRO A 182 -20.89 -1.84 1.15
CA PRO A 182 -22.03 -1.44 1.97
C PRO A 182 -21.65 -1.14 3.43
N THR A 183 -20.41 -1.45 3.83
CA THR A 183 -19.97 -1.40 5.22
C THR A 183 -19.54 0.01 5.63
N PRO A 184 -19.50 0.32 6.94
CA PRO A 184 -18.97 1.58 7.41
C PRO A 184 -17.42 1.62 7.46
N TYR A 185 -16.71 0.59 7.00
CA TYR A 185 -15.25 0.49 7.04
C TYR A 185 -14.62 0.58 5.66
N ALA A 186 -13.44 1.19 5.56
CA ALA A 186 -12.69 1.28 4.32
C ALA A 186 -11.97 -0.03 4.04
N VAL A 187 -12.18 -0.60 2.85
CA VAL A 187 -11.56 -1.88 2.47
C VAL A 187 -10.28 -1.59 1.71
N SER A 188 -9.15 -2.09 2.23
CA SER A 188 -7.85 -2.00 1.56
C SER A 188 -7.48 -3.34 0.97
N LEU A 189 -7.22 -3.37 -0.34
CA LEU A 189 -6.76 -4.57 -1.05
C LEU A 189 -5.33 -4.35 -1.52
N ALA A 190 -4.40 -5.17 -1.03
CA ALA A 190 -3.04 -5.21 -1.54
C ALA A 190 -3.04 -5.67 -2.99
N THR A 191 -3.78 -6.75 -3.27
CA THR A 191 -4.02 -7.27 -4.61
C THR A 191 -5.49 -7.60 -4.81
N LEU A 192 -5.94 -7.42 -6.05
CA LEU A 192 -7.21 -7.93 -6.57
C LEU A 192 -6.91 -8.56 -7.91
N SER A 193 -7.33 -9.79 -8.12
CA SER A 193 -7.11 -10.49 -9.38
C SER A 193 -8.40 -11.14 -9.87
N LEU A 194 -8.65 -10.96 -11.14
CA LEU A 194 -9.76 -11.56 -11.87
C LEU A 194 -9.18 -12.61 -12.82
N ARG A 195 -9.62 -13.85 -12.65
CA ARG A 195 -9.30 -14.91 -13.61
C ARG A 195 -10.15 -14.71 -14.86
N SER A 196 -9.50 -14.30 -15.96
CA SER A 196 -10.11 -14.17 -17.28
C SER A 196 -9.20 -14.80 -18.33
N GLY A 197 -9.67 -15.87 -19.00
CA GLY A 197 -8.87 -16.59 -19.98
C GLY A 197 -7.52 -17.10 -19.42
N ALA A 198 -6.46 -16.98 -20.21
CA ALA A 198 -5.12 -17.51 -19.89
C ALA A 198 -4.28 -16.63 -18.95
N LYS A 199 -4.56 -15.31 -18.86
CA LYS A 199 -3.79 -14.38 -18.03
C LYS A 199 -4.71 -13.60 -17.08
N PRO A 200 -4.50 -13.66 -15.75
CA PRO A 200 -5.32 -12.91 -14.81
C PRO A 200 -5.15 -11.40 -15.00
N ILE A 201 -6.25 -10.68 -14.84
CA ILE A 201 -6.26 -9.22 -14.78
C ILE A 201 -6.08 -8.83 -13.32
N GLY A 202 -5.08 -8.00 -13.03
CA GLY A 202 -4.71 -7.65 -11.66
C GLY A 202 -4.74 -6.14 -11.41
N TRP A 203 -5.19 -5.77 -10.21
CA TRP A 203 -5.09 -4.44 -9.63
C TRP A 203 -4.32 -4.53 -8.31
N THR A 204 -3.64 -3.45 -7.93
CA THR A 204 -2.86 -3.39 -6.69
C THR A 204 -3.13 -2.10 -5.94
N GLY A 205 -2.97 -2.14 -4.61
CA GLY A 205 -3.05 -0.95 -3.77
C GLY A 205 -4.42 -0.26 -3.75
N LEU A 206 -5.51 -1.03 -3.88
CA LEU A 206 -6.86 -0.47 -3.93
C LEU A 206 -7.37 -0.08 -2.55
N THR A 207 -8.18 0.98 -2.52
CA THR A 207 -8.92 1.41 -1.33
C THR A 207 -10.35 1.67 -1.73
N ILE A 208 -11.27 0.82 -1.29
CA ILE A 208 -12.71 0.97 -1.55
C ILE A 208 -13.30 1.69 -0.34
N LEU A 209 -13.77 2.92 -0.55
CA LEU A 209 -14.26 3.76 0.54
C LEU A 209 -15.57 3.20 1.16
N PRO A 210 -15.90 3.57 2.42
CA PRO A 210 -17.13 3.13 3.07
C PRO A 210 -18.39 3.67 2.40
N LYS A 211 -19.40 2.81 2.22
CA LYS A 211 -20.71 3.18 1.64
C LYS A 211 -20.57 3.90 0.30
N THR A 212 -19.60 3.47 -0.51
CA THR A 212 -19.38 3.93 -1.88
C THR A 212 -19.47 2.77 -2.85
N THR A 213 -19.54 3.14 -4.12
CA THR A 213 -19.46 2.21 -5.23
C THR A 213 -18.39 2.69 -6.21
N GLU A 214 -17.39 1.86 -6.46
CA GLU A 214 -16.23 2.18 -7.30
C GLU A 214 -16.20 1.29 -8.55
N ARG A 215 -15.63 1.81 -9.64
CA ARG A 215 -15.55 1.11 -10.93
C ARG A 215 -14.10 0.89 -11.32
N PHE A 216 -13.78 -0.33 -11.75
CA PHE A 216 -12.48 -0.72 -12.26
C PHE A 216 -12.63 -1.15 -13.72
N ALA A 217 -12.07 -0.33 -14.62
CA ALA A 217 -12.09 -0.63 -16.04
C ALA A 217 -11.31 -1.90 -16.34
N LEU A 218 -11.85 -2.74 -17.23
CA LEU A 218 -11.13 -3.88 -17.75
C LEU A 218 -10.26 -3.44 -18.95
N PRO A 219 -9.06 -4.04 -19.13
CA PRO A 219 -8.24 -3.77 -20.31
C PRO A 219 -9.00 -4.03 -21.62
N ALA A 220 -8.74 -3.23 -22.64
CA ALA A 220 -9.30 -3.45 -23.98
C ALA A 220 -8.96 -4.86 -24.50
N GLY A 221 -9.93 -5.54 -25.10
CA GLY A 221 -9.76 -6.91 -25.58
C GLY A 221 -9.83 -8.00 -24.49
N SER A 222 -10.19 -7.65 -23.25
CA SER A 222 -10.51 -8.65 -22.22
C SER A 222 -11.63 -9.57 -22.71
N ALA A 223 -11.46 -10.89 -22.50
CA ALA A 223 -12.50 -11.86 -22.83
C ALA A 223 -13.79 -11.53 -22.05
N PRO A 224 -14.97 -11.73 -22.66
CA PRO A 224 -16.24 -11.58 -21.96
C PRO A 224 -16.24 -12.43 -20.68
N LEU A 225 -16.52 -11.80 -19.55
CA LEU A 225 -16.65 -12.53 -18.29
C LEU A 225 -18.01 -13.21 -18.24
N VAL A 226 -18.00 -14.45 -17.75
CA VAL A 226 -19.22 -15.17 -17.38
C VAL A 226 -19.63 -14.80 -15.96
N SER A 227 -20.93 -14.73 -15.73
CA SER A 227 -21.51 -14.66 -14.38
C SER A 227 -20.96 -15.81 -13.53
N GLY A 228 -20.58 -15.52 -12.29
CA GLY A 228 -19.90 -16.51 -11.43
C GLY A 228 -18.38 -16.52 -11.54
N ALA A 229 -17.77 -15.66 -12.39
CA ALA A 229 -16.33 -15.49 -12.41
C ALA A 229 -15.79 -15.11 -11.02
N THR A 230 -14.64 -15.68 -10.67
CA THR A 230 -14.08 -15.56 -9.32
C THR A 230 -13.01 -14.46 -9.27
N LEU A 231 -13.13 -13.59 -8.27
CA LEU A 231 -12.12 -12.63 -7.86
C LEU A 231 -11.34 -13.20 -6.68
N GLN A 232 -10.01 -13.17 -6.76
CA GLN A 232 -9.13 -13.47 -5.64
C GLN A 232 -8.53 -12.16 -5.16
N PHE A 233 -8.60 -11.89 -3.86
CA PHE A 233 -8.08 -10.66 -3.28
C PHE A 233 -7.23 -10.94 -2.04
N GLU A 234 -6.33 -10.01 -1.76
CA GLU A 234 -5.54 -9.96 -0.53
C GLU A 234 -5.91 -8.66 0.18
N ALA A 235 -6.79 -8.76 1.17
CA ALA A 235 -7.17 -7.62 1.99
C ALA A 235 -6.10 -7.33 3.04
N VAL A 236 -5.99 -6.08 3.48
CA VAL A 236 -5.09 -5.68 4.56
C VAL A 236 -5.94 -5.24 5.75
N ASP A 237 -5.70 -5.82 6.92
CA ASP A 237 -6.39 -5.47 8.17
C ASP A 237 -5.77 -4.24 8.85
N ASP A 238 -6.25 -3.90 10.05
CA ASP A 238 -5.79 -2.74 10.83
C ASP A 238 -4.33 -2.86 11.30
N LEU A 239 -3.84 -4.09 11.48
CA LEU A 239 -2.47 -4.38 11.91
C LEU A 239 -1.49 -4.46 10.73
N GLY A 240 -1.99 -4.34 9.50
CA GLY A 240 -1.20 -4.47 8.29
C GLY A 240 -1.01 -5.93 7.86
N LEU A 241 -1.75 -6.88 8.43
CA LEU A 241 -1.70 -8.28 8.04
C LEU A 241 -2.54 -8.51 6.78
N VAL A 242 -2.05 -9.41 5.93
CA VAL A 242 -2.73 -9.80 4.71
C VAL A 242 -3.73 -10.92 5.00
N ILE A 243 -4.98 -10.72 4.60
CA ILE A 243 -6.08 -11.67 4.69
C ILE A 243 -6.49 -12.04 3.27
N PRO A 244 -6.16 -13.26 2.79
CA PRO A 244 -6.60 -13.72 1.49
C PRO A 244 -8.10 -13.98 1.50
N GLY A 245 -8.76 -13.72 0.38
CA GLY A 245 -10.19 -13.96 0.22
C GLY A 245 -10.58 -14.18 -1.23
N VAL A 246 -11.82 -14.62 -1.39
CA VAL A 246 -12.41 -14.93 -2.69
C VAL A 246 -13.81 -14.32 -2.74
N ALA A 247 -14.14 -13.69 -3.86
CA ALA A 247 -15.47 -13.17 -4.14
C ALA A 247 -15.96 -13.65 -5.51
N THR A 248 -17.27 -13.71 -5.67
CA THR A 248 -17.90 -14.11 -6.93
C THR A 248 -18.49 -12.88 -7.59
N LEU A 249 -18.21 -12.70 -8.89
CA LEU A 249 -18.85 -11.68 -9.70
C LEU A 249 -20.30 -12.05 -9.97
N GLN A 250 -21.19 -11.13 -9.65
CA GLN A 250 -22.59 -11.18 -10.01
C GLN A 250 -22.82 -10.39 -11.30
N ASP A 251 -23.85 -10.73 -12.06
CA ASP A 251 -24.30 -9.85 -13.13
C ASP A 251 -24.89 -8.56 -12.55
N ALA A 252 -24.75 -7.47 -13.30
CA ALA A 252 -25.52 -6.26 -13.02
C ALA A 252 -27.02 -6.61 -13.00
N LEU A 253 -27.76 -6.08 -12.02
CA LEU A 253 -29.22 -6.14 -12.06
C LEU A 253 -29.71 -5.45 -13.34
N PRO A 254 -30.78 -5.97 -13.98
CA PRO A 254 -31.35 -5.38 -15.20
C PRO A 254 -31.80 -3.94 -15.01
#